data_AF-A0A919HNM6-F1
#
_entry.id   AF-A0A919HNM6-F1
#
_cell.length_a   1.000
_cell.length_b   1.000
_cell.length_c   1.000
_cell.angle_alpha   90.00
_cell.angle_beta   90.00
_cell.angle_gamma   90.00
#
_symmetry.space_group_name_H-M   'P 1'
#
loop_
_entity.id
_entity.type
_entity.pdbx_description
1 polymer ?
#
loop_
_entity_poly.entity_id
_entity_poly.type
_entity_poly.pdbx_seq_one_letter_code
_entity_poly.pdbx_strand_id
1 'polypeptide(L)'
;MLLVHEWLPKALTSDARPDLGGEPWYLFGHCTEVTALPAATKQWADIFAHFGAKLENVSVGCCGMAGTYGHEVKNHANSLAIYALSAAGDAAAAAKPLSGDGLLLPQSGEAY
;
A
#
# COMPACT_ATOMS: atom_id res chain seq x y z
N MET A 1 -16.97 -16.93 -1.22
CA MET A 1 -16.92 -15.50 -0.85
C MET A 1 -15.80 -14.88 -1.69
N LEU A 2 -16.02 -13.74 -2.35
CA LEU A 2 -14.96 -13.03 -3.09
C LEU A 2 -14.29 -12.03 -2.14
N LEU A 3 -12.98 -11.81 -2.29
CA LEU A 3 -12.30 -10.67 -1.68
C LEU A 3 -12.79 -9.37 -2.32
N VAL A 4 -12.61 -8.25 -1.61
CA VAL A 4 -13.08 -6.94 -2.11
C VAL A 4 -12.45 -6.61 -3.47
N HIS A 5 -11.14 -6.83 -3.61
CA HIS A 5 -10.41 -6.58 -4.86
C HIS A 5 -10.77 -7.55 -6.00
N GLU A 6 -11.41 -8.69 -5.70
CA GLU A 6 -11.92 -9.62 -6.72
C GLU A 6 -13.37 -9.30 -7.14
N TRP A 7 -14.16 -8.75 -6.21
CA TRP A 7 -15.55 -8.37 -6.45
C TRP A 7 -15.66 -7.00 -7.12
N LEU A 8 -14.92 -6.01 -6.62
CA LEU A 8 -15.06 -4.62 -7.04
C LEU A 8 -14.91 -4.42 -8.56
N PRO A 9 -13.93 -5.03 -9.26
CA PRO A 9 -13.83 -4.90 -10.71
C PRO A 9 -15.07 -5.37 -11.47
N LYS A 10 -15.83 -6.32 -10.91
CA LYS A 10 -17.08 -6.83 -11.50
C LYS A 10 -18.27 -5.91 -11.24
N ALA A 11 -18.21 -5.11 -10.17
CA ALA A 11 -19.24 -4.16 -9.78
C ALA A 11 -19.07 -2.78 -10.43
N LEU A 12 -17.86 -2.46 -10.91
CA LEU A 12 -17.57 -1.24 -11.65
C LEU A 12 -18.16 -1.35 -13.07
N THR A 13 -19.32 -0.73 -13.29
CA THR A 13 -20.06 -0.78 -14.58
C THR A 13 -19.90 0.46 -15.46
N SER A 14 -19.21 1.49 -14.97
CA SER A 14 -19.04 2.74 -15.69
C SER A 14 -17.75 2.74 -16.49
N ASP A 15 -17.79 3.20 -17.73
CA ASP A 15 -16.58 3.37 -18.55
C ASP A 15 -15.91 4.74 -18.32
N ALA A 16 -16.49 5.61 -17.49
CA ALA A 16 -15.93 6.92 -17.21
C ALA A 16 -14.65 6.81 -16.38
N ARG A 17 -13.52 7.11 -17.01
CA ARG A 17 -12.20 7.19 -16.37
C ARG A 17 -11.81 8.67 -16.24
N PRO A 18 -12.19 9.34 -15.15
CA PRO A 18 -11.72 10.72 -14.92
C PRO A 18 -10.19 10.69 -14.84
N ASP A 19 -9.51 11.61 -15.51
CA ASP A 19 -8.09 11.82 -15.27
C ASP A 19 -7.94 12.61 -13.97
N LEU A 20 -7.63 11.90 -12.88
CA LEU A 20 -7.41 12.53 -11.58
C LEU A 20 -6.07 13.26 -11.53
N GLY A 21 -5.14 12.98 -12.45
CA GLY A 21 -3.77 13.48 -12.42
C GLY A 21 -3.06 13.21 -11.08
N GLY A 22 -1.92 13.85 -10.88
CA GLY A 22 -1.21 13.86 -9.59
C GLY A 22 -0.16 12.76 -9.40
N GLU A 23 0.42 12.76 -8.20
CA GLU A 23 1.46 11.81 -7.79
C GLU A 23 0.89 10.38 -7.63
N PRO A 24 1.70 9.34 -7.86
CA PRO A 24 1.26 7.96 -7.65
C PRO A 24 0.91 7.68 -6.19
N TRP A 25 -0.08 6.81 -6.01
CA TRP A 25 -0.36 6.16 -4.74
C TRP A 25 0.59 4.98 -4.55
N TYR A 26 0.87 4.62 -3.30
CA TYR A 26 1.77 3.53 -2.96
C TYR A 26 1.07 2.48 -2.12
N LEU A 27 1.07 1.23 -2.60
CA LEU A 27 0.46 0.10 -1.91
C LEU A 27 1.50 -0.67 -1.10
N PHE A 28 1.25 -0.77 0.20
CA PHE A 28 1.97 -1.64 1.12
C PHE A 28 1.11 -2.88 1.41
N GLY A 29 1.25 -3.90 0.57
CA GLY A 29 0.46 -5.13 0.72
C GLY A 29 0.77 -5.86 2.03
N HIS A 30 -0.26 -6.26 2.77
CA HIS A 30 -0.06 -7.07 3.97
C HIS A 30 0.45 -8.46 3.55
N CYS A 31 1.43 -9.01 4.29
CA CYS A 31 2.07 -10.28 3.91
C CYS A 31 1.06 -11.44 3.73
N THR A 32 0.01 -11.50 4.55
CA THR A 32 -1.08 -12.48 4.42
C THR A 32 -1.85 -12.34 3.11
N GLU A 33 -2.12 -11.12 2.65
CA GLU A 33 -2.88 -10.88 1.42
C GLU A 33 -2.07 -11.29 0.19
N VAL A 34 -0.80 -10.85 0.13
CA VAL A 34 0.10 -11.12 -0.99
C VAL A 34 0.47 -12.61 -1.09
N THR A 35 0.62 -13.29 0.05
CA THR A 35 0.89 -14.74 0.06
C THR A 35 -0.34 -15.58 -0.28
N ALA A 36 -1.54 -15.17 0.15
CA ALA A 36 -2.77 -15.87 -0.18
C ALA A 36 -3.16 -15.69 -1.65
N LEU A 37 -2.93 -14.51 -2.21
CA LEU A 37 -3.22 -14.19 -3.61
C LEU A 37 -2.15 -13.25 -4.19
N PRO A 38 -1.12 -13.78 -4.88
CA PRO A 38 -0.07 -12.96 -5.49
C PRO A 38 -0.57 -11.92 -6.50
N ALA A 39 -1.76 -12.14 -7.09
CA ALA A 39 -2.40 -11.23 -8.03
C ALA A 39 -3.09 -10.03 -7.36
N ALA A 40 -3.23 -10.01 -6.02
CA ALA A 40 -3.97 -8.96 -5.31
C ALA A 40 -3.43 -7.55 -5.59
N THR A 41 -2.11 -7.40 -5.62
CA THR A 41 -1.45 -6.11 -5.91
C THR A 41 -1.82 -5.57 -7.29
N LYS A 42 -1.84 -6.44 -8.30
CA LYS A 42 -2.28 -6.07 -9.65
C LYS A 42 -3.76 -5.70 -9.69
N GLN A 43 -4.62 -6.46 -8.99
CA GLN A 43 -6.06 -6.16 -8.95
C GLN A 43 -6.32 -4.77 -8.34
N TRP A 44 -5.59 -4.41 -7.27
CA TRP A 44 -5.65 -3.06 -6.72
C TRP A 44 -5.17 -1.99 -7.69
N ALA A 45 -4.08 -2.23 -8.44
CA ALA A 45 -3.61 -1.29 -9.45
C ALA A 45 -4.63 -1.06 -10.57
N ASP A 46 -5.30 -2.13 -11.03
CA ASP A 46 -6.34 -2.04 -12.05
C ASP A 46 -7.58 -1.27 -11.54
N ILE A 47 -7.94 -1.43 -10.25
CA ILE A 47 -9.00 -0.66 -9.60
C ILE A 47 -8.64 0.84 -9.56
N PHE A 48 -7.42 1.20 -9.17
CA PHE A 48 -7.00 2.62 -9.14
C PHE A 48 -6.97 3.21 -10.56
N ALA A 49 -6.48 2.46 -11.54
CA ALA A 49 -6.45 2.88 -12.93
C ALA A 49 -7.85 3.11 -13.51
N HIS A 50 -8.87 2.38 -13.04
CA HIS A 50 -10.26 2.62 -13.41
C HIS A 50 -10.72 4.04 -13.04
N PHE A 51 -10.26 4.55 -11.90
CA PHE A 51 -10.54 5.92 -11.45
C PHE A 51 -9.52 6.94 -11.95
N GLY A 52 -8.60 6.55 -12.85
CA GLY A 52 -7.55 7.43 -13.38
C GLY A 52 -6.41 7.76 -12.42
N ALA A 53 -6.25 6.97 -11.34
CA ALA A 53 -5.11 7.07 -10.43
C ALA A 53 -4.05 6.02 -10.77
N LYS A 54 -2.76 6.36 -10.57
CA LYS A 54 -1.66 5.40 -10.62
C LYS A 54 -1.42 4.83 -9.22
N LEU A 55 -1.33 3.51 -9.10
CA LEU A 55 -0.96 2.82 -7.86
C LEU A 55 0.30 1.98 -8.10
N GLU A 56 1.36 2.29 -7.35
CA GLU A 56 2.63 1.60 -7.37
C GLU A 56 2.68 0.59 -6.22
N ASN A 57 3.07 -0.64 -6.52
CA ASN A 57 3.27 -1.65 -5.50
C ASN A 57 4.65 -1.46 -4.85
N VAL A 58 4.67 -1.34 -3.53
CA VAL A 58 5.91 -1.26 -2.75
C VAL A 58 6.18 -2.62 -2.13
N SER A 59 7.30 -3.23 -2.52
CA SER A 59 7.72 -4.51 -1.96
C SER A 59 8.18 -4.32 -0.51
N VAL A 60 7.41 -4.86 0.43
CA VAL A 60 7.72 -4.87 1.87
C VAL A 60 7.65 -6.27 2.45
N GLY A 61 8.46 -6.50 3.48
CA GLY A 61 8.44 -7.73 4.26
C GLY A 61 7.23 -7.82 5.21
N CYS A 62 7.11 -8.97 5.89
CA CYS A 62 6.16 -9.12 7.00
C CYS A 62 6.46 -8.12 8.12
N CYS A 63 5.42 -7.56 8.75
CA CYS A 63 5.58 -6.64 9.89
C CYS A 63 5.91 -7.36 11.22
N GLY A 64 5.87 -8.70 11.26
CA GLY A 64 6.14 -9.48 12.47
C GLY A 64 5.02 -9.47 13.52
N MET A 65 3.88 -8.82 13.25
CA MET A 65 2.76 -8.64 14.19
C MET A 65 1.56 -9.55 13.87
N ALA A 66 1.79 -10.75 13.35
CA ALA A 66 0.71 -11.64 12.94
C ALA A 66 -0.13 -12.11 14.17
N GLY A 67 -1.41 -11.75 14.20
CA GLY A 67 -2.32 -12.14 15.28
C GLY A 67 -1.84 -11.68 16.66
N THR A 68 -1.85 -12.57 17.66
CA THR A 68 -1.31 -12.28 18.99
C THR A 68 0.21 -12.41 19.09
N TYR A 69 0.87 -13.01 18.10
CA TYR A 69 2.29 -13.36 18.17
C TYR A 69 3.14 -12.16 18.60
N GLY A 70 3.00 -11.01 17.93
CA GLY A 70 3.78 -9.82 18.25
C GLY A 70 3.36 -9.07 19.51
N HIS A 71 2.18 -9.40 20.07
CA HIS A 71 1.69 -8.88 21.33
C HIS A 71 2.09 -9.74 22.54
N GLU A 72 2.64 -10.94 22.31
CA GLU A 72 3.20 -11.76 23.37
C GLU A 72 4.55 -11.20 23.82
N VAL A 73 4.72 -10.96 25.13
CA VAL A 73 5.94 -10.38 25.72
C VAL A 73 7.21 -11.08 25.27
N LYS A 74 7.20 -12.42 25.18
CA LYS A 74 8.35 -13.23 24.74
C LYS A 74 8.75 -13.01 23.27
N ASN A 75 7.83 -12.56 22.43
CA ASN A 75 8.03 -12.40 20.98
C ASN A 75 8.16 -10.93 20.57
N HIS A 76 7.73 -9.98 21.41
CA HIS A 76 7.68 -8.55 21.09
C HIS A 76 9.01 -8.01 20.52
N ALA A 77 10.14 -8.36 21.15
CA ALA A 77 11.46 -7.94 20.67
C ALA A 77 11.79 -8.52 19.28
N ASN A 78 11.41 -9.78 19.02
CA ASN A 78 11.60 -10.39 17.71
C ASN A 78 10.69 -9.77 16.64
N SER A 79 9.43 -9.47 16.98
CA SER A 79 8.49 -8.80 16.09
C SER A 79 8.98 -7.41 15.68
N LEU A 80 9.54 -6.63 16.61
CA LEU A 80 10.17 -5.35 16.29
C LEU A 80 11.38 -5.50 15.36
N ALA A 81 12.21 -6.53 15.57
CA ALA A 81 13.32 -6.81 14.67
C ALA A 81 12.85 -7.19 13.25
N ILE A 82 11.78 -7.99 13.13
CA ILE A 82 11.16 -8.32 11.84
C ILE A 82 10.59 -7.07 11.17
N TYR A 83 9.89 -6.21 11.92
CA TYR A 83 9.39 -4.94 11.41
C TYR A 83 10.52 -4.03 10.88
N ALA A 84 11.66 -3.96 11.57
CA ALA A 84 12.80 -3.19 11.09
C ALA A 84 13.34 -3.70 9.73
N LEU A 85 13.23 -5.00 9.47
CA LEU A 85 13.58 -5.59 8.17
C LEU A 85 12.50 -5.36 7.10
N SER A 86 11.25 -5.06 7.46
CA SER A 86 10.18 -4.87 6.48
C SER A 86 10.37 -3.60 5.63
N ALA A 87 11.09 -2.61 6.17
CA ALA A 87 11.47 -1.38 5.47
C ALA A 87 12.70 -1.55 4.55
N ALA A 88 13.43 -2.67 4.64
CA ALA A 88 14.63 -2.92 3.85
C ALA A 88 14.33 -3.33 2.38
N GLY A 89 13.06 -3.36 1.97
CA GLY A 89 12.64 -3.52 0.57
C GLY A 89 12.60 -2.18 -0.18
N ASP A 90 11.98 -2.17 -1.36
CA ASP A 90 11.84 -0.99 -2.25
C ASP A 90 11.10 0.21 -1.60
N ALA A 91 10.54 0.01 -0.40
CA ALA A 91 9.91 1.04 0.42
C ALA A 91 10.77 2.25 0.73
N ALA A 92 12.09 2.05 0.92
CA ALA A 92 13.01 3.15 1.16
C ALA A 92 13.14 4.09 -0.06
N ALA A 93 12.89 3.59 -1.28
CA ALA A 93 12.94 4.38 -2.51
C ALA A 93 11.61 5.07 -2.83
N ALA A 94 10.48 4.53 -2.35
CA ALA A 94 9.14 5.09 -2.56
C ALA A 94 8.77 6.22 -1.56
N ALA A 95 9.48 6.32 -0.43
CA ALA A 95 9.18 7.27 0.63
C ALA A 95 9.75 8.67 0.34
N LYS A 96 8.94 9.54 -0.25
CA LYS A 96 9.12 11.00 -0.08
C LYS A 96 8.70 11.35 1.36
N PRO A 97 9.48 12.15 2.11
CA PRO A 97 9.16 12.44 3.50
C PRO A 97 7.79 13.13 3.59
N LEU A 98 6.85 12.48 4.29
CA LEU A 98 5.60 13.09 4.73
C LEU A 98 5.94 14.15 5.77
N SER A 99 5.36 15.35 5.67
CA SER A 99 5.47 16.31 6.77
C SER A 99 4.77 15.79 8.02
N GLY A 100 5.21 16.28 9.17
CA GLY A 100 4.81 15.81 10.50
C GLY A 100 3.31 15.89 10.83
N ASP A 101 2.48 16.45 9.95
CA ASP A 101 1.05 16.65 10.18
C ASP A 101 0.15 15.67 9.40
N GLY A 102 0.74 14.67 8.71
CA GLY A 102 -0.02 13.66 7.96
C GLY A 102 -0.73 14.21 6.70
N LEU A 103 -0.47 15.46 6.33
CA LEU A 103 -0.90 16.06 5.08
C LEU A 103 0.27 16.06 4.08
N LEU A 104 -0.02 15.68 2.83
CA LEU A 104 0.91 15.85 1.72
C LEU A 104 1.33 17.33 1.65
N LEU A 105 2.64 17.59 1.71
CA LEU A 105 3.15 18.93 1.44
C LEU A 105 2.90 19.25 -0.03
N PRO A 106 2.19 20.34 -0.38
CA PRO A 106 2.39 20.94 -1.68
C PRO A 106 3.84 21.40 -1.75
N GLN A 107 4.55 21.02 -2.81
CA GLN A 107 5.91 21.50 -3.01
C GLN A 107 5.85 23.01 -3.23
N SER A 108 6.40 23.75 -2.25
CA SER A 108 6.65 25.19 -2.37
C SER A 108 7.50 25.44 -3.61
N GLY A 109 6.90 26.00 -4.66
CA GLY A 109 7.59 26.22 -5.93
C GLY A 109 6.90 27.13 -6.93
N GLU A 110 5.58 27.36 -6.86
CA GLU A 110 4.91 28.31 -7.74
C GLU A 110 4.24 29.41 -6.92
N ALA A 111 5.05 30.42 -6.61
CA ALA A 111 4.55 31.77 -6.52
C ALA A 111 4.36 32.27 -7.96
N TYR A 112 3.11 32.67 -8.25
CA TYR A 112 2.60 33.32 -9.47
C TYR A 112 2.20 32.43 -10.64
#